data_AF-A0A800JCU3-F1
#
_entry.id   AF-A0A800JCU3-F1
#
_cell.length_a   1.000
_cell.length_b   1.000
_cell.length_c   1.000
_cell.angle_alpha   90.00
_cell.angle_beta   90.00
_cell.angle_gamma   90.00
#
_symmetry.space_group_name_H-M   'P 1'
#
loop_
_entity.id
_entity.type
_entity.pdbx_description
1 polymer ?
#
loop_
_entity_poly.entity_id
_entity_poly.type
_entity_poly.pdbx_seq_one_letter_code
_entity_poly.pdbx_strand_id
1 'polypeptide(L)'
;METSLALTIIGSVLILVGVIFNVIPKVVNQKIMGDLAEEAVNPAAALRTVIGGSAIAFGFTALYCRDLPTEQASILLTAQGIGMFVIMSTIILTKLRGFGDDIPIPPVIMFIVLIIIAFYAS
;
A
#
# COMPACT_ATOMS: atom_id res chain seq x y z
N MET A 1 -8.48 5.65 18.99
CA MET A 1 -7.13 6.20 18.67
C MET A 1 -7.33 7.59 18.08
N GLU A 2 -6.42 8.54 18.31
CA GLU A 2 -6.53 9.86 17.68
C GLU A 2 -6.37 9.77 16.16
N THR A 3 -7.19 10.54 15.43
CA THR A 3 -7.19 10.56 13.95
C THR A 3 -5.84 11.02 13.39
N SER A 4 -5.21 12.03 14.00
CA SER A 4 -3.89 12.53 13.60
C SER A 4 -2.80 11.46 13.74
N LEU A 5 -2.84 10.67 14.82
CA LEU A 5 -1.92 9.55 15.01
C LEU A 5 -2.15 8.45 13.96
N ALA A 6 -3.39 8.07 13.70
CA ALA A 6 -3.71 7.07 12.68
C ALA A 6 -3.24 7.50 11.28
N LEU A 7 -3.54 8.75 10.89
CA LEU A 7 -3.09 9.34 9.62
C LEU A 7 -1.56 9.43 9.55
N THR A 8 -0.89 9.71 10.67
CA THR A 8 0.58 9.72 10.74
C THR A 8 1.16 8.31 10.51
N ILE A 9 0.58 7.28 11.13
CA ILE A 9 1.04 5.90 10.95
C ILE A 9 0.82 5.44 9.51
N ILE A 10 -0.40 5.61 8.98
CA ILE A 10 -0.73 5.23 7.60
C ILE A 10 0.18 5.98 6.62
N GLY A 11 0.32 7.29 6.80
CA GLY A 11 1.16 8.13 5.96
C GLY A 11 2.62 7.68 5.92
N SER A 12 3.20 7.47 7.10
CA SER A 12 4.61 7.08 7.24
C SER A 12 4.90 5.71 6.63
N VAL A 13 4.02 4.72 6.87
CA VAL A 13 4.19 3.36 6.34
C VAL A 13 4.07 3.35 4.82
N LEU A 14 3.07 4.03 4.25
CA LEU A 14 2.87 4.07 2.80
C LEU A 14 4.01 4.79 2.07
N ILE A 15 4.55 5.89 2.65
CA ILE A 15 5.73 6.56 2.12
C ILE A 15 6.95 5.62 2.16
N LEU A 16 7.21 4.96 3.29
CA LEU A 16 8.35 4.05 3.43
C LEU A 16 8.29 2.92 2.39
N VAL A 17 7.13 2.28 2.25
CA VAL A 17 6.92 1.20 1.28
C VAL A 17 7.10 1.71 -0.15
N GLY A 18 6.53 2.88 -0.44
CA GLY A 18 6.66 3.49 -1.75
C GLY A 18 8.11 3.86 -2.10
N VAL A 19 8.89 4.35 -1.14
CA VAL A 19 10.34 4.58 -1.29
C VAL A 19 11.05 3.26 -1.58
N ILE A 20 10.79 2.20 -0.81
CA ILE A 20 11.40 0.88 -1.05
C ILE A 20 11.10 0.38 -2.48
N PHE A 21 9.85 0.55 -2.93
CA PHE A 21 9.44 0.14 -4.28
C PHE A 21 10.09 0.95 -5.40
N ASN A 22 10.50 2.20 -5.15
CA ASN A 22 11.20 3.03 -6.12
C ASN A 22 12.73 2.80 -6.10
N VAL A 23 13.32 2.57 -4.93
CA VAL A 23 14.78 2.40 -4.78
C VAL A 23 15.23 1.00 -5.21
N ILE A 24 14.47 -0.05 -4.86
CA ILE A 24 14.84 -1.45 -5.13
C ILE A 24 13.71 -2.28 -5.79
N PRO A 25 13.04 -1.80 -6.86
CA PRO A 25 11.89 -2.48 -7.45
C PRO A 25 12.16 -3.92 -7.90
N LYS A 26 13.35 -4.18 -8.47
CA LYS A 26 13.75 -5.52 -8.95
C LYS A 26 13.86 -6.52 -7.81
N VAL A 27 14.52 -6.12 -6.72
CA VAL A 27 14.68 -6.95 -5.51
C VAL A 27 13.33 -7.27 -4.89
N VAL A 28 12.45 -6.26 -4.82
CA VAL A 28 11.09 -6.44 -4.29
C VAL A 28 10.29 -7.43 -5.15
N ASN A 29 10.34 -7.28 -6.47
CA ASN A 29 9.68 -8.21 -7.39
C ASN A 29 10.21 -9.63 -7.21
N GLN A 30 11.52 -9.82 -7.19
CA GLN A 30 12.12 -11.15 -7.05
C GLN A 30 11.72 -11.83 -5.74
N LYS A 31 11.68 -11.07 -4.62
CA LYS A 31 11.24 -11.61 -3.33
C LYS A 31 9.76 -11.99 -3.28
N ILE A 32 8.93 -11.41 -4.14
CA ILE A 32 7.47 -11.61 -4.15
C ILE A 32 7.04 -12.63 -5.21
N MET A 33 7.65 -12.56 -6.39
CA MET A 33 7.25 -13.30 -7.59
C MET A 33 8.24 -14.41 -7.95
N GLY A 34 9.36 -14.52 -7.24
CA GLY A 34 10.46 -15.41 -7.61
C GLY A 34 11.25 -14.90 -8.81
N ASP A 35 11.96 -15.81 -9.46
CA ASP A 35 12.75 -15.48 -10.63
C ASP A 35 11.85 -15.25 -11.85
N LEU A 36 11.98 -14.06 -12.44
CA LEU A 36 11.26 -13.67 -13.65
C LEU A 36 12.12 -13.98 -14.88
N ALA A 37 11.46 -14.27 -15.99
CA ALA A 37 12.12 -14.27 -17.30
C ALA A 37 12.82 -12.92 -17.54
N GLU A 38 13.99 -12.93 -18.17
CA GLU A 38 14.85 -11.75 -18.31
C GLU A 38 14.11 -10.55 -18.94
N GLU A 39 13.30 -10.83 -19.96
CA GLU A 39 12.46 -9.85 -20.65
C GLU A 39 11.35 -9.23 -19.77
N ALA A 40 10.92 -9.92 -18.71
CA ALA A 40 9.89 -9.46 -17.79
C ALA A 40 10.45 -8.66 -16.59
N VAL A 41 11.75 -8.75 -16.30
CA VAL A 41 12.38 -8.10 -15.13
C VAL A 41 12.19 -6.59 -15.14
N ASN A 42 12.50 -5.94 -16.27
CA ASN A 42 12.42 -4.47 -16.38
C ASN A 42 10.97 -3.96 -16.45
N PRO A 43 10.05 -4.54 -17.24
CA PRO A 43 8.64 -4.17 -17.21
C PRO A 43 8.01 -4.32 -15.82
N ALA A 44 8.26 -5.43 -15.13
CA ALA A 44 7.76 -5.63 -13.77
C ALA A 44 8.33 -4.59 -12.80
N ALA A 45 9.61 -4.21 -12.94
CA ALA A 45 10.24 -3.19 -12.12
C ALA A 45 9.64 -1.80 -12.38
N ALA A 46 9.32 -1.47 -13.63
CA ALA A 46 8.64 -0.22 -13.98
C ALA A 46 7.25 -0.14 -13.31
N LEU A 47 6.45 -1.21 -13.40
CA LEU A 47 5.15 -1.26 -12.73
C LEU A 47 5.27 -1.15 -11.20
N ARG A 48 6.25 -1.84 -10.60
CA ARG A 48 6.53 -1.74 -9.16
C ARG A 48 6.86 -0.31 -8.73
N THR A 49 7.62 0.40 -9.56
CA THR A 49 8.00 1.80 -9.33
C THR A 49 6.75 2.70 -9.34
N VAL A 50 5.85 2.52 -10.31
CA VAL A 50 4.57 3.26 -10.38
C VAL A 50 3.70 2.97 -9.16
N ILE A 51 3.57 1.70 -8.75
CA ILE A 51 2.86 1.32 -7.52
C ILE A 51 3.48 2.01 -6.30
N GLY A 52 4.81 2.07 -6.24
CA GLY A 52 5.53 2.79 -5.19
C GLY A 52 5.20 4.29 -5.18
N GLY A 53 5.16 4.93 -6.35
CA GLY A 53 4.76 6.34 -6.49
C GLY A 53 3.33 6.58 -6.00
N SER A 54 2.39 5.69 -6.32
CA SER A 54 1.01 5.76 -5.82
C SER A 54 0.93 5.63 -4.30
N ALA A 55 1.74 4.75 -3.69
CA ALA A 55 1.82 4.60 -2.24
C ALA A 55 2.39 5.87 -1.57
N ILE A 56 3.42 6.48 -2.15
CA ILE A 56 3.96 7.77 -1.68
C ILE A 56 2.89 8.86 -1.73
N ALA A 57 2.13 8.96 -2.83
CA ALA A 57 1.07 9.94 -2.99
C ALA A 57 -0.02 9.77 -1.91
N PHE A 58 -0.49 8.53 -1.69
CA PHE A 58 -1.45 8.23 -0.62
C PHE A 58 -0.89 8.58 0.76
N GLY A 59 0.38 8.27 1.01
CA GLY A 59 1.01 8.53 2.29
C GLY A 59 1.17 10.03 2.57
N PHE A 60 1.53 10.83 1.57
CA PHE A 60 1.54 12.29 1.71
C PHE A 60 0.14 12.86 1.92
N THR A 61 -0.88 12.37 1.22
CA THR A 61 -2.27 12.78 1.47
C THR A 61 -2.65 12.54 2.93
N ALA A 62 -2.31 11.38 3.50
CA ALA A 62 -2.56 11.10 4.92
C ALA A 62 -1.79 12.07 5.84
N LEU A 63 -0.50 12.30 5.60
CA LEU A 63 0.32 13.18 6.45
C LEU A 63 -0.13 14.66 6.39
N TYR A 64 -0.44 15.17 5.20
CA TYR A 64 -0.88 16.57 5.05
C TYR A 64 -2.28 16.82 5.60
N CYS A 65 -3.12 15.78 5.68
CA CYS A 65 -4.47 15.88 6.21
C CYS A 65 -4.59 15.48 7.68
N ARG A 66 -3.49 15.14 8.38
CA ARG A 66 -3.54 14.63 9.76
C ARG A 66 -4.09 15.63 10.79
N ASP A 67 -3.96 16.91 10.51
CA ASP A 67 -4.38 18.01 11.40
C ASP A 67 -5.74 18.60 10.99
N LEU A 68 -6.49 17.91 10.11
CA LEU A 68 -7.89 18.25 9.84
C LEU A 68 -8.74 18.09 11.11
N PRO A 69 -9.87 18.82 11.21
CA PRO A 69 -10.80 18.58 12.30
C PRO A 69 -11.32 17.14 12.26
N THR A 70 -11.65 16.60 13.44
CA THR A 70 -11.87 15.16 13.65
C THR A 70 -12.88 14.56 12.70
N GLU A 71 -13.97 15.27 12.38
CA GLU A 71 -15.00 14.79 11.47
C GLU A 71 -14.47 14.59 10.04
N GLN A 72 -13.75 15.57 9.49
CA GLN A 72 -13.16 15.46 8.16
C GLN A 72 -12.03 14.42 8.12
N ALA A 73 -11.24 14.32 9.19
CA ALA A 73 -10.18 13.32 9.32
C ALA A 73 -10.76 11.88 9.36
N SER A 74 -11.88 11.68 10.06
CA SER A 74 -12.61 10.40 10.12
C SER A 74 -13.15 9.99 8.74
N ILE A 75 -13.73 10.93 7.98
CA ILE A 75 -14.19 10.68 6.61
C ILE A 75 -13.01 10.26 5.72
N LEU A 76 -11.87 10.95 5.82
CA LEU A 76 -10.67 10.60 5.06
C LEU A 76 -10.14 9.22 5.44
N LEU A 77 -10.06 8.90 6.74
CA LEU A 77 -9.62 7.59 7.22
C LEU A 77 -10.56 6.47 6.72
N THR A 78 -11.87 6.69 6.74
CA THR A 78 -12.86 5.75 6.18
C THR A 78 -12.61 5.54 4.69
N ALA A 79 -12.43 6.62 3.93
CA ALA A 79 -12.17 6.56 2.50
C ALA A 79 -10.85 5.82 2.19
N GLN A 80 -9.78 6.10 2.94
CA GLN A 80 -8.50 5.40 2.81
C GLN A 80 -8.60 3.93 3.21
N GLY A 81 -9.35 3.61 4.26
CA GLY A 81 -9.63 2.23 4.69
C GLY A 81 -10.30 1.41 3.58
N ILE A 82 -11.34 1.98 2.96
CA ILE A 82 -12.02 1.36 1.81
C ILE A 82 -11.06 1.22 0.62
N GLY A 83 -10.31 2.27 0.27
CA GLY A 83 -9.35 2.24 -0.83
C GLY A 83 -8.27 1.17 -0.64
N MET A 84 -7.70 1.08 0.56
CA MET A 84 -6.73 0.05 0.93
C MET A 84 -7.34 -1.35 0.90
N PHE A 85 -8.59 -1.51 1.33
CA PHE A 85 -9.30 -2.79 1.25
C PHE A 85 -9.49 -3.25 -0.20
N VAL A 86 -9.84 -2.32 -1.11
CA VAL A 86 -9.92 -2.61 -2.54
C VAL A 86 -8.56 -3.04 -3.08
N ILE A 87 -7.47 -2.35 -2.76
CA ILE A 87 -6.10 -2.72 -3.17
C ILE A 87 -5.73 -4.11 -2.64
N MET A 88 -5.98 -4.38 -1.36
CA MET A 88 -5.70 -5.71 -0.79
C MET A 88 -6.51 -6.82 -1.48
N SER A 89 -7.77 -6.54 -1.82
CA SER A 89 -8.62 -7.49 -2.54
C SER A 89 -8.10 -7.76 -3.95
N THR A 90 -7.60 -6.75 -4.67
CA THR A 90 -6.99 -6.98 -5.99
C THR A 90 -5.69 -7.78 -5.92
N ILE A 91 -4.90 -7.60 -4.85
CA ILE A 91 -3.72 -8.43 -4.56
C ILE A 91 -4.11 -9.90 -4.36
N ILE A 92 -5.14 -10.18 -3.56
CA ILE A 92 -5.60 -11.57 -3.35
C ILE A 92 -6.14 -12.17 -4.67
N LEU A 93 -6.84 -11.36 -5.46
CA LEU A 93 -7.38 -11.78 -6.75
C LEU A 93 -6.30 -12.12 -7.79
N THR A 94 -5.05 -11.66 -7.66
CA THR A 94 -4.00 -12.04 -8.63
C THR A 94 -3.74 -13.54 -8.62
N LYS A 95 -3.74 -14.17 -7.45
CA LYS A 95 -3.63 -15.64 -7.34
C LYS A 95 -4.86 -16.33 -7.90
N LEU A 96 -6.06 -15.86 -7.55
CA LEU A 96 -7.33 -16.46 -8.03
C LEU A 96 -7.50 -16.34 -9.55
N ARG A 97 -6.88 -15.35 -10.19
CA ARG A 97 -6.89 -15.15 -11.65
C ARG A 97 -5.72 -15.84 -12.37
N GLY A 98 -4.81 -16.49 -11.65
CA GLY A 98 -3.66 -17.18 -12.23
C GLY A 98 -2.53 -16.25 -12.70
N PHE A 99 -2.46 -15.01 -12.18
CA PHE A 99 -1.38 -14.06 -12.50
C PHE A 99 -0.16 -14.20 -11.58
N GLY A 100 -0.23 -15.05 -10.56
CA GLY A 100 0.89 -15.35 -9.68
C GLY A 100 0.63 -16.63 -8.89
N ASP A 101 1.72 -17.34 -8.58
CA ASP A 101 1.66 -18.62 -7.89
C ASP A 101 1.31 -18.45 -6.40
N ASP A 102 1.78 -17.36 -5.79
CA ASP A 102 1.61 -17.06 -4.38
C ASP A 102 1.06 -15.66 -4.09
N ILE A 103 0.42 -15.56 -2.93
CA ILE A 103 -0.05 -14.28 -2.41
C ILE A 103 1.16 -13.55 -1.79
N PRO A 104 1.40 -12.27 -2.12
CA PRO A 104 2.44 -11.50 -1.47
C PRO A 104 2.06 -11.22 -0.02
N ILE A 105 2.46 -12.11 0.88
CA ILE A 105 2.09 -12.07 2.30
C ILE A 105 2.49 -10.75 2.98
N PRO A 106 3.71 -10.19 2.79
CA PRO A 106 4.08 -8.97 3.51
C PRO A 106 3.18 -7.76 3.17
N PRO A 107 2.90 -7.45 1.88
CA PRO A 107 1.90 -6.44 1.53
C PRO A 107 0.50 -6.69 2.09
N VAL A 108 0.01 -7.95 2.08
CA VAL A 108 -1.33 -8.27 2.59
C VAL A 108 -1.42 -7.98 4.10
N ILE A 109 -0.46 -8.47 4.89
CA ILE A 109 -0.43 -8.20 6.34
C ILE A 109 -0.38 -6.71 6.61
N MET A 110 0.47 -5.98 5.89
CA MET A 110 0.56 -4.53 6.01
C MET A 110 -0.78 -3.85 5.76
N PHE A 111 -1.46 -4.17 4.64
CA PHE A 111 -2.76 -3.56 4.36
C PHE A 111 -3.82 -3.93 5.40
N ILE A 112 -3.88 -5.18 5.88
CA ILE A 112 -4.79 -5.58 6.97
C ILE A 112 -4.60 -4.67 8.18
N VAL A 113 -3.36 -4.47 8.63
CA VAL A 113 -3.05 -3.64 9.80
C VAL A 113 -3.45 -2.18 9.55
N LEU A 114 -3.11 -1.60 8.39
CA LEU A 114 -3.46 -0.22 8.08
C LEU A 114 -4.97 0.00 7.92
N ILE A 115 -5.70 -0.99 7.39
CA ILE A 115 -7.17 -0.96 7.27
C ILE A 115 -7.81 -0.98 8.67
N ILE A 116 -7.33 -1.85 9.56
CA ILE A 116 -7.81 -1.90 10.96
C ILE A 116 -7.56 -0.56 11.65
N ILE A 117 -6.36 0.01 11.50
CA ILE A 117 -6.01 1.32 12.04
C ILE A 117 -6.95 2.40 11.51
N ALA A 118 -7.22 2.39 10.20
CA ALA A 118 -8.08 3.37 9.56
C ALA A 118 -9.51 3.30 10.13
N PHE A 119 -10.13 2.12 10.15
CA PHE A 119 -11.50 1.98 10.64
C PHE A 119 -11.64 2.12 12.16
N TYR A 120 -10.61 1.80 12.94
CA TYR A 120 -10.66 1.97 14.39
C TYR A 120 -10.48 3.43 14.85
N ALA A 121 -9.83 4.27 14.04
CA ALA A 121 -9.65 5.69 14.32
C ALA A 121 -10.64 6.60 13.58
N SER A 122 -11.37 6.07 12.60
CA SER A 122 -12.52 6.75 11.97
C SER A 122 -13.68 6.81 12.94
#